data_AF-A0A2M7EB16-F1
#
_entry.id   AF-A0A2M7EB16-F1
#
_cell.length_a   1.000
_cell.length_b   1.000
_cell.length_c   1.000
_cell.angle_alpha   90.00
_cell.angle_beta   90.00
_cell.angle_gamma   90.00
#
_symmetry.space_group_name_H-M   'P 1'
#
loop_
_entity.id
_entity.type
_entity.pdbx_description
1 polymer ?
#
loop_
_entity_poly.entity_id
_entity_poly.type
_entity_poly.pdbx_seq_one_letter_code
_entity_poly.pdbx_strand_id
1 'polypeptide(L)'
;MVEIIPRKAAPLPFWLKILFYVLVILLVGAILSFFILGYLQKKSLTELQNLEGEISKERTPQKLTQEEEILTYQKKIKDFDLLLGSHFLPSKFFDFLEKTTHPRIWISQISLAPGEAQVSLTGQAESFTALGQQIQIPKSETLLKETKLTKISLGKKGEIEFILNLSFDPQFFK
;
A
#
# COMPACT_ATOMS: atom_id res chain seq x y z
N MET A 1 -101.46 6.68 32.20
CA MET A 1 -100.59 5.53 31.95
C MET A 1 -99.50 6.02 31.00
N VAL A 2 -98.24 6.00 31.43
CA VAL A 2 -97.14 6.67 30.69
C VAL A 2 -96.82 5.87 29.43
N GLU A 3 -97.01 6.47 28.26
CA GLU A 3 -96.60 5.91 26.98
C GLU A 3 -95.07 5.99 26.86
N ILE A 4 -94.42 4.84 26.87
CA ILE A 4 -92.97 4.74 26.63
C ILE A 4 -92.76 4.73 25.11
N ILE A 5 -92.37 5.88 24.58
CA ILE A 5 -91.99 6.02 23.16
C ILE A 5 -90.67 5.26 22.92
N PRO A 6 -90.60 4.32 21.97
CA PRO A 6 -89.37 3.58 21.71
C PRO A 6 -88.32 4.50 21.08
N ARG A 7 -87.19 4.66 21.78
CA ARG A 7 -86.04 5.46 21.33
C ARG A 7 -85.40 4.75 20.12
N LYS A 8 -85.61 5.27 18.90
CA LYS A 8 -84.93 4.76 17.69
C LYS A 8 -83.42 4.78 17.92
N ALA A 9 -82.76 3.64 17.69
CA ALA A 9 -81.32 3.51 17.82
C ALA A 9 -80.63 4.57 16.93
N ALA A 10 -79.74 5.37 17.54
CA ALA A 10 -79.03 6.42 16.83
C ALA A 10 -78.17 5.81 15.71
N PRO A 11 -78.19 6.37 14.48
CA PRO A 11 -77.34 5.88 13.42
C PRO A 11 -75.88 6.10 13.79
N LEU A 12 -75.06 5.06 13.66
CA LEU A 12 -73.62 5.13 13.93
C LEU A 12 -72.99 6.30 13.15
N PRO A 13 -72.15 7.13 13.79
CA PRO A 13 -71.48 8.25 13.14
C PRO A 13 -70.68 7.76 11.92
N PHE A 14 -70.75 8.49 10.81
CA PHE A 14 -70.11 8.11 9.54
C PHE A 14 -68.59 7.86 9.69
N TRP A 15 -67.93 8.64 10.55
CA TRP A 15 -66.51 8.49 10.88
C TRP A 15 -66.16 7.15 11.55
N LEU A 16 -67.05 6.62 12.40
CA LEU A 16 -66.87 5.30 13.03
C LEU A 16 -66.97 4.16 12.01
N LYS A 17 -67.82 4.30 10.99
CA LYS A 17 -67.90 3.33 9.89
C LYS A 17 -66.62 3.34 9.05
N ILE A 18 -66.11 4.53 8.69
CA ILE A 18 -64.84 4.67 7.97
C ILE A 18 -63.69 4.05 8.76
N LEU A 19 -63.59 4.37 10.06
CA LEU A 19 -62.56 3.84 10.95
C LEU A 19 -62.60 2.31 11.01
N PHE A 20 -63.79 1.71 11.07
CA PHE A 20 -63.96 0.27 11.05
C PHE A 20 -63.44 -0.36 9.74
N TYR A 21 -63.78 0.19 8.58
CA TYR A 21 -63.27 -0.32 7.30
C TYR A 21 -61.76 -0.17 7.16
N VAL A 22 -61.18 0.95 7.62
CA VAL A 22 -59.73 1.16 7.64
C VAL A 22 -59.04 0.11 8.51
N LEU A 23 -59.59 -0.19 9.69
CA LEU A 23 -59.03 -1.19 10.59
C LEU A 23 -59.10 -2.60 10.00
N VAL A 24 -60.21 -2.95 9.32
CA VAL A 24 -60.35 -4.23 8.63
C VAL A 24 -59.35 -4.36 7.48
N ILE A 25 -59.17 -3.31 6.67
CA ILE A 25 -58.18 -3.30 5.59
C ILE A 25 -56.76 -3.45 6.14
N LEU A 26 -56.45 -2.76 7.24
CA LEU A 26 -55.14 -2.85 7.89
C LEU A 26 -54.89 -4.25 8.44
N LEU A 27 -55.90 -4.89 9.06
CA LEU A 27 -55.82 -6.26 9.55
C LEU A 27 -55.54 -7.25 8.40
N VAL A 28 -56.30 -7.14 7.30
CA VAL A 28 -56.11 -8.00 6.12
C VAL A 28 -54.73 -7.76 5.49
N GLY A 29 -54.30 -6.50 5.39
CA GLY A 29 -52.98 -6.14 4.90
C GLY A 29 -51.84 -6.72 5.76
N ALA A 30 -51.99 -6.69 7.08
CA ALA A 30 -51.01 -7.28 8.01
C ALA A 30 -50.93 -8.81 7.86
N ILE A 31 -52.07 -9.49 7.71
CA ILE A 31 -52.11 -10.94 7.49
C ILE A 31 -51.44 -11.30 6.16
N LEU A 32 -51.80 -10.63 5.07
CA LEU A 32 -51.21 -10.87 3.75
C LEU A 32 -49.70 -10.61 3.75
N SER A 33 -49.26 -9.51 4.38
CA SER A 33 -47.85 -9.16 4.51
C SER A 33 -47.07 -10.26 5.25
N PHE A 34 -47.61 -10.79 6.35
CA PHE A 34 -46.98 -11.88 7.10
C PHE A 34 -46.76 -13.13 6.24
N PHE A 35 -47.77 -13.54 5.44
CA PHE A 35 -47.64 -14.70 4.55
C PHE A 35 -46.63 -14.47 3.41
N ILE A 36 -46.65 -13.28 2.80
CA ILE A 36 -45.73 -12.91 1.72
C ILE A 36 -44.28 -12.89 2.22
N LEU A 37 -44.04 -12.25 3.36
CA LEU A 37 -42.71 -12.19 3.99
C LEU A 37 -42.22 -13.58 4.39
N GLY A 38 -43.10 -14.42 4.97
CA GLY A 38 -42.75 -15.79 5.33
C GLY A 38 -42.38 -16.66 4.11
N TYR A 39 -43.07 -16.47 2.98
CA TYR A 39 -42.73 -17.17 1.73
C TYR A 39 -41.40 -16.70 1.15
N LEU A 40 -41.17 -15.38 1.06
CA LEU A 40 -39.92 -14.79 0.59
C LEU A 40 -38.72 -15.22 1.43
N GLN A 41 -38.89 -15.24 2.76
CA GLN A 41 -37.85 -15.67 3.68
C GLN A 41 -37.47 -17.15 3.46
N LYS A 42 -38.46 -18.03 3.31
CA LYS A 42 -38.20 -19.45 3.02
C LYS A 42 -37.47 -19.63 1.69
N LYS A 43 -37.89 -18.93 0.63
CA LYS A 43 -37.24 -18.98 -0.67
C LYS A 43 -35.78 -18.54 -0.58
N SER A 44 -35.50 -17.43 0.11
CA SER A 44 -34.13 -16.94 0.31
C SER A 44 -33.26 -17.91 1.10
N LEU A 45 -33.82 -18.55 2.14
CA LEU A 45 -33.09 -19.56 2.91
C LEU A 45 -32.75 -20.81 2.07
N THR A 46 -33.67 -21.26 1.22
CA THR A 46 -33.41 -22.39 0.31
C THR A 46 -32.37 -22.04 -0.76
N GLU A 47 -32.41 -20.83 -1.28
CA GLU A 47 -31.43 -20.33 -2.25
C GLU A 47 -30.02 -20.26 -1.62
N LEU A 48 -29.92 -19.75 -0.39
CA LEU A 48 -28.66 -19.76 0.38
C LEU A 48 -28.16 -21.19 0.64
N GLN A 49 -29.04 -22.12 1.01
CA GLN A 49 -28.64 -23.52 1.24
C GLN A 49 -28.15 -24.20 -0.05
N ASN A 50 -28.77 -23.88 -1.20
CA ASN A 50 -28.35 -24.42 -2.49
C ASN A 50 -26.99 -23.83 -2.91
N LEU A 51 -26.79 -22.52 -2.76
CA LEU A 51 -25.51 -21.84 -3.03
C LEU A 51 -24.39 -22.38 -2.15
N GLU A 52 -24.65 -22.56 -0.84
CA GLU A 52 -23.67 -23.15 0.08
C GLU A 52 -23.34 -24.60 -0.30
N GLY A 53 -24.35 -25.35 -0.77
CA GLY A 53 -24.18 -26.71 -1.28
C GLY A 53 -23.37 -26.78 -2.58
N GLU A 54 -23.53 -25.82 -3.48
CA GLU A 54 -22.74 -25.70 -4.71
C GLU A 54 -21.29 -25.30 -4.39
N ILE A 55 -21.08 -24.31 -3.52
CA ILE A 55 -19.76 -23.91 -3.03
C ILE A 55 -19.05 -25.08 -2.36
N SER A 56 -19.76 -25.87 -1.54
CA SER A 56 -19.18 -27.04 -0.87
C SER A 56 -18.82 -28.18 -1.84
N LYS A 57 -19.58 -28.35 -2.93
CA LYS A 57 -19.24 -29.33 -4.00
C LYS A 57 -18.03 -28.89 -4.82
N GLU A 58 -17.90 -27.58 -5.05
CA GLU A 58 -16.77 -27.02 -5.80
C GLU A 58 -15.50 -26.87 -4.96
N ARG A 59 -15.62 -26.69 -3.63
CA ARG A 59 -14.53 -26.72 -2.64
C ARG A 59 -14.07 -28.15 -2.36
N THR A 60 -13.52 -28.82 -3.37
CA THR A 60 -12.75 -30.04 -3.15
C THR A 60 -11.53 -29.70 -2.28
N PRO A 61 -11.15 -30.53 -1.28
CA PRO A 61 -10.00 -30.24 -0.40
C PRO A 61 -8.70 -29.94 -1.17
N GLN A 62 -8.53 -30.54 -2.35
CA GLN A 62 -7.41 -30.27 -3.27
C GLN A 62 -7.38 -28.83 -3.82
N LYS A 63 -8.55 -28.22 -4.06
CA LYS A 63 -8.64 -26.83 -4.54
C LYS A 63 -8.36 -25.84 -3.41
N LEU A 64 -8.78 -26.15 -2.18
CA LEU A 64 -8.48 -25.33 -1.00
C LEU A 64 -6.98 -25.31 -0.71
N THR A 65 -6.31 -26.48 -0.75
CA THR A 65 -4.86 -26.54 -0.58
C THR A 65 -4.13 -25.77 -1.68
N GLN A 66 -4.62 -25.85 -2.92
CA GLN A 66 -4.01 -25.12 -4.04
C GLN A 66 -4.23 -23.60 -3.94
N GLU A 67 -5.40 -23.16 -3.47
CA GLU A 67 -5.68 -21.75 -3.20
C GLU A 67 -4.76 -21.20 -2.10
N GLU A 68 -4.59 -21.93 -1.00
CA GLU A 68 -3.67 -21.56 0.08
C GLU A 68 -2.20 -21.51 -0.39
N GLU A 69 -1.77 -22.46 -1.23
CA GLU A 69 -0.44 -22.43 -1.83
C GLU A 69 -0.26 -21.19 -2.72
N ILE A 70 -1.22 -20.87 -3.58
CA ILE A 70 -1.16 -19.69 -4.45
C ILE A 70 -1.08 -18.41 -3.63
N LEU A 71 -1.91 -18.28 -2.58
CA LEU A 71 -1.87 -17.13 -1.68
C LEU A 71 -0.51 -17.00 -0.97
N THR A 72 0.07 -18.14 -0.58
CA THR A 72 1.41 -18.18 0.02
C THR A 72 2.49 -17.72 -0.97
N TYR A 73 2.44 -18.18 -2.23
CA TYR A 73 3.37 -17.72 -3.26
C TYR A 73 3.18 -16.24 -3.58
N GLN A 74 1.94 -15.76 -3.66
CA GLN A 74 1.66 -14.35 -3.88
C GLN A 74 2.25 -13.49 -2.76
N LYS A 75 2.14 -13.93 -1.51
CA LYS A 75 2.75 -13.25 -0.36
C LYS A 75 4.28 -13.23 -0.49
N LYS A 76 4.90 -14.38 -0.77
CA LYS A 76 6.35 -14.46 -0.99
C LYS A 76 6.81 -13.49 -2.09
N ILE A 77 6.11 -13.47 -3.23
CA ILE A 77 6.45 -12.57 -4.35
C ILE A 77 6.36 -11.11 -3.92
N LYS A 78 5.32 -10.72 -3.18
CA LYS A 78 5.19 -9.34 -2.66
C LYS A 78 6.31 -8.98 -1.68
N ASP A 79 6.69 -9.91 -0.81
CA ASP A 79 7.78 -9.70 0.13
C ASP A 79 9.13 -9.50 -0.63
N PHE A 80 9.37 -10.29 -1.68
CA PHE A 80 10.55 -10.12 -2.54
C PHE A 80 10.52 -8.83 -3.35
N ASP A 81 9.36 -8.41 -3.84
CA ASP A 81 9.21 -7.15 -4.58
C ASP A 81 9.58 -5.95 -3.70
N LEU A 82 9.18 -5.98 -2.43
CA LEU A 82 9.57 -4.96 -1.45
C LEU A 82 11.10 -4.95 -1.24
N LEU A 83 11.72 -6.12 -1.09
CA LEU A 83 13.17 -6.23 -0.94
C LEU A 83 13.92 -5.71 -2.18
N LEU A 84 13.47 -6.10 -3.37
CA LEU A 84 14.07 -5.67 -4.64
C LEU A 84 13.89 -4.16 -4.89
N GLY A 85 12.72 -3.59 -4.59
CA GLY A 85 12.48 -2.15 -4.71
C GLY A 85 13.33 -1.31 -3.76
N SER A 86 13.83 -1.91 -2.67
CA SER A 86 14.75 -1.28 -1.72
C SER A 86 16.22 -1.65 -1.94
N HIS A 87 16.52 -2.51 -2.91
CA HIS A 87 17.87 -3.00 -3.15
C HIS A 87 18.68 -1.95 -3.92
N PHE A 88 19.62 -1.32 -3.23
CA PHE A 88 20.58 -0.43 -3.86
C PHE A 88 21.62 -1.21 -4.66
N LEU A 89 22.09 -0.65 -5.78
CA LEU A 89 23.11 -1.26 -6.63
C LEU A 89 24.47 -0.54 -6.48
N PRO A 90 25.31 -0.91 -5.49
CA PRO A 90 26.66 -0.37 -5.35
C PRO A 90 27.53 -0.51 -6.60
N SER A 91 27.25 -1.51 -7.46
CA SER A 91 27.99 -1.72 -8.71
C SER A 91 27.99 -0.49 -9.61
N LYS A 92 26.86 0.22 -9.74
CA LYS A 92 26.77 1.47 -10.52
C LYS A 92 27.73 2.54 -10.00
N PHE A 93 27.98 2.57 -8.69
CA PHE A 93 28.92 3.50 -8.09
C PHE A 93 30.37 3.13 -8.40
N PHE A 94 30.72 1.84 -8.42
CA PHE A 94 32.07 1.41 -8.80
C PHE A 94 32.38 1.76 -10.27
N ASP A 95 31.43 1.59 -11.19
CA ASP A 95 31.59 2.01 -12.59
C ASP A 95 31.82 3.53 -12.71
N PHE A 96 31.10 4.32 -11.91
CA PHE A 96 31.30 5.76 -11.83
C PHE A 96 32.71 6.09 -11.30
N LEU A 97 33.14 5.43 -10.24
CA LEU A 97 34.43 5.64 -9.61
C LEU A 97 35.58 5.32 -10.58
N GLU A 98 35.48 4.22 -11.33
CA GLU A 98 36.49 3.82 -12.31
C GLU A 98 36.66 4.87 -13.42
N LYS A 99 35.57 5.50 -13.87
CA LYS A 99 35.59 6.52 -14.92
C LYS A 99 36.05 7.90 -14.43
N THR A 100 35.80 8.21 -13.16
CA THR A 100 35.97 9.57 -12.62
C THR A 100 37.15 9.71 -11.64
N THR A 101 37.86 8.62 -11.35
CA THR A 101 39.06 8.66 -10.50
C THR A 101 40.29 9.06 -11.30
N HIS A 102 40.99 10.07 -10.80
CA HIS A 102 42.23 10.56 -11.37
C HIS A 102 43.36 9.52 -11.18
N PRO A 103 44.19 9.22 -12.20
CA PRO A 103 45.19 8.15 -12.12
C PRO A 103 46.22 8.27 -10.98
N ARG A 104 46.44 9.49 -10.47
CA ARG A 104 47.37 9.81 -9.37
C ARG A 104 46.69 9.91 -8.00
N ILE A 105 45.57 9.22 -7.83
CA ILE A 105 44.81 9.17 -6.59
C ILE A 105 44.59 7.72 -6.19
N TRP A 106 44.84 7.46 -4.92
CA TRP A 106 44.59 6.20 -4.29
C TRP A 106 43.42 6.33 -3.33
N ILE A 107 42.36 5.54 -3.52
CA ILE A 107 41.22 5.50 -2.62
C ILE A 107 41.42 4.36 -1.64
N SER A 108 41.42 4.67 -0.35
CA SER A 108 41.66 3.70 0.73
C SER A 108 40.36 3.24 1.39
N GLN A 109 39.32 4.08 1.40
CA GLN A 109 38.04 3.73 1.99
C GLN A 109 36.89 4.40 1.24
N ILE A 110 35.81 3.65 1.05
CA ILE A 110 34.55 4.12 0.48
C ILE A 110 33.46 3.84 1.52
N SER A 111 32.70 4.87 1.88
CA SER A 111 31.51 4.76 2.71
C SER A 111 30.30 5.16 1.88
N LEU A 112 29.44 4.20 1.56
CA LEU A 112 28.21 4.41 0.79
C LEU A 112 27.02 4.48 1.74
N ALA A 113 26.25 5.57 1.64
CA ALA A 113 24.94 5.71 2.28
C ALA A 113 23.86 5.92 1.19
N PRO A 114 23.44 4.87 0.48
CA PRO A 114 22.53 4.99 -0.65
C PRO A 114 21.17 5.61 -0.29
N GLY A 115 20.67 5.34 0.92
CA GLY A 115 19.42 5.92 1.43
C GLY A 115 19.46 7.44 1.57
N GLU A 116 20.65 8.01 1.78
CA GLU A 116 20.88 9.47 1.85
C GLU A 116 21.42 10.03 0.52
N ALA A 117 21.63 9.17 -0.48
CA ALA A 117 22.33 9.48 -1.73
C ALA A 117 23.72 10.12 -1.52
N GLN A 118 24.41 9.72 -0.44
CA GLN A 118 25.71 10.26 -0.06
C GLN A 118 26.81 9.21 -0.12
N VAL A 119 28.00 9.66 -0.51
CA VAL A 119 29.21 8.84 -0.52
C VAL A 119 30.36 9.62 0.09
N SER A 120 31.11 8.97 0.97
CA SER A 120 32.36 9.50 1.51
C SER A 120 33.53 8.68 0.98
N LEU A 121 34.49 9.35 0.35
CA LEU A 121 35.71 8.79 -0.20
C LEU A 121 36.89 9.28 0.64
N THR A 122 37.65 8.35 1.19
CA THR A 122 38.92 8.65 1.85
C THR A 122 40.05 8.12 0.98
N GLY A 123 41.08 8.94 0.79
CA GLY A 123 42.18 8.59 -0.10
C GLY A 123 43.42 9.45 0.08
N GLN A 124 44.39 9.20 -0.79
CA GLN A 124 45.67 9.88 -0.86
C GLN A 124 45.90 10.37 -2.29
N ALA A 125 46.40 11.60 -2.43
CA ALA A 125 46.79 12.19 -3.71
C ALA A 125 48.29 12.48 -3.71
N GLU A 126 48.94 12.31 -4.86
CA GLU A 126 50.37 12.62 -5.01
C GLU A 126 50.68 14.13 -4.89
N SER A 127 49.73 15.01 -5.21
CA SER A 127 49.91 16.47 -5.16
C SER A 127 48.59 17.22 -5.02
N PHE A 128 48.66 18.48 -4.58
CA PHE A 128 47.47 19.35 -4.46
C PHE A 128 46.80 19.57 -5.82
N THR A 129 47.60 19.58 -6.89
CA THR A 129 47.11 19.67 -8.26
C THR A 129 46.26 18.45 -8.64
N ALA A 130 46.74 17.23 -8.33
CA ALA A 130 45.98 16.01 -8.58
C ALA A 130 44.67 15.97 -7.78
N LEU A 131 44.70 16.39 -6.51
CA LEU A 131 43.49 16.52 -5.69
C LEU A 131 42.51 17.55 -6.27
N GLY A 132 43.01 18.70 -6.72
CA GLY A 132 42.18 19.73 -7.35
C GLY A 132 41.48 19.23 -8.62
N GLN A 133 42.20 18.47 -9.46
CA GLN A 133 41.64 17.84 -10.66
C GLN A 133 40.56 16.81 -10.30
N GLN A 134 40.80 15.95 -9.29
CA GLN A 134 39.81 15.00 -8.81
C GLN A 134 38.53 15.63 -8.27
N ILE A 135 38.60 16.82 -7.70
CA ILE A 135 37.40 17.53 -7.24
C ILE A 135 36.60 18.08 -8.44
N GLN A 136 37.25 18.33 -9.57
CA GLN A 136 36.61 18.85 -10.78
C GLN A 136 36.02 17.75 -11.67
N ILE A 137 36.68 16.60 -11.82
CA ILE A 137 36.23 15.51 -12.71
C ILE A 137 34.78 15.05 -12.41
N PRO A 138 34.37 14.80 -11.14
CA PRO A 138 32.99 14.45 -10.81
C PRO A 138 32.00 15.59 -11.04
N LYS A 139 32.43 16.86 -10.93
CA LYS A 139 31.54 18.02 -11.08
C LYS A 139 31.08 18.26 -12.51
N SER A 140 31.80 17.75 -13.51
CA SER A 140 31.34 17.79 -14.89
C SER A 140 30.21 16.79 -15.19
N GLU A 141 29.94 15.85 -14.28
CA GLU A 141 28.87 14.87 -14.45
C GLU A 141 27.52 15.42 -13.97
N THR A 142 26.50 15.31 -14.82
CA THR A 142 25.14 15.81 -14.54
C THR A 142 24.44 15.08 -13.37
N LEU A 143 24.96 13.90 -13.00
CA LEU A 143 24.40 13.02 -11.97
C LEU A 143 24.76 13.48 -10.54
N LEU A 144 25.71 14.40 -10.40
CA LEU A 144 26.25 14.84 -9.12
C LEU A 144 25.64 16.18 -8.71
N LYS A 145 25.11 16.25 -7.49
CA LYS A 145 24.54 17.48 -6.92
C LYS A 145 25.61 18.33 -6.24
N GLU A 146 26.47 17.69 -5.46
CA GLU A 146 27.47 18.41 -4.67
C GLU A 146 28.74 17.57 -4.50
N THR A 147 29.87 18.28 -4.42
CA THR A 147 31.18 17.74 -4.04
C THR A 147 31.76 18.61 -2.93
N LYS A 148 32.00 18.03 -1.76
CA LYS A 148 32.52 18.72 -0.59
C LYS A 148 33.80 18.05 -0.09
N LEU A 149 34.87 18.81 -0.02
CA LEU A 149 36.11 18.38 0.60
C LEU A 149 36.05 18.66 2.10
N THR A 150 36.05 17.61 2.90
CA THR A 150 35.81 17.70 4.35
C THR A 150 37.12 17.76 5.14
N LYS A 151 38.16 17.07 4.67
CA LYS A 151 39.45 17.02 5.34
C LYS A 151 40.59 16.99 4.32
N ILE A 152 41.67 17.68 4.65
CA ILE A 152 42.96 17.58 3.97
C ILE A 152 44.04 17.53 5.05
N SER A 153 44.98 16.60 4.94
CA SER A 153 46.17 16.54 5.78
C SER A 153 47.39 16.10 4.97
N LEU A 154 48.57 16.56 5.40
CA LEU A 154 49.83 16.08 4.83
C LEU A 154 50.20 14.76 5.50
N GLY A 155 50.32 13.70 4.70
CA GLY A 155 50.75 12.39 5.13
C GLY A 155 52.25 12.34 5.41
N LYS A 156 52.68 11.27 6.10
CA LYS A 156 54.08 11.10 6.56
C LYS A 156 55.12 11.06 5.42
N LYS A 157 54.70 10.73 4.20
CA LYS A 157 55.55 10.62 3.00
C LYS A 157 55.44 11.83 2.06
N GLY A 158 54.73 12.89 2.46
CA GLY A 158 54.46 14.06 1.61
C GLY A 158 53.24 13.90 0.69
N GLU A 159 52.57 12.75 0.72
CA GLU A 159 51.27 12.51 0.09
C GLU A 159 50.17 13.33 0.79
N ILE A 160 49.08 13.63 0.09
CA ILE A 160 47.98 14.41 0.62
C ILE A 160 46.82 13.50 0.93
N GLU A 161 46.53 13.32 2.20
CA GLU A 161 45.35 12.58 2.67
C GLU A 161 44.12 13.48 2.58
N PHE A 162 43.02 12.96 2.05
CA PHE A 162 41.79 13.70 1.90
C PHE A 162 40.55 12.88 2.24
N ILE A 163 39.47 13.59 2.60
CA ILE A 163 38.12 13.05 2.70
C ILE A 163 37.21 13.89 1.81
N LEU A 164 36.61 13.25 0.81
CA LEU A 164 35.73 13.85 -0.19
C LEU A 164 34.32 13.28 -0.03
N ASN A 165 33.34 14.14 0.21
CA ASN A 165 31.94 13.78 0.26
C ASN A 165 31.25 14.16 -1.05
N LEU A 166 30.50 13.22 -1.60
CA LEU A 166 29.77 13.32 -2.86
C LEU A 166 28.28 13.13 -2.58
N SER A 167 27.46 14.04 -3.08
CA SER A 167 26.01 13.96 -3.01
C SER A 167 25.44 13.73 -4.40
N PHE A 168 24.69 12.64 -4.57
CA PHE A 168 24.12 12.21 -5.85
C PHE A 168 22.62 12.53 -5.94
N ASP A 169 22.05 12.37 -7.13
CA ASP A 169 20.60 12.27 -7.24
C ASP A 169 20.08 10.98 -6.59
N PRO A 170 18.98 11.02 -5.79
CA PRO A 170 18.34 9.82 -5.23
C PRO A 170 17.99 8.73 -6.25
N GLN A 171 17.84 9.06 -7.53
CA GLN A 171 17.62 8.08 -8.59
C GLN A 171 18.88 7.30 -9.02
N PHE A 172 20.09 7.77 -8.67
CA PHE A 172 21.34 7.14 -9.10
C PHE A 172 21.52 5.72 -8.54
N PHE A 173 21.15 5.51 -7.28
CA PHE A 173 21.31 4.23 -6.58
C PHE A 173 20.13 3.27 -6.71
N LYS A 174 19.04 3.70 -7.36
CA LYS A 174 17.85 2.89 -7.64
C LYS A 174 17.98 2.06 -8.92
#